data_AF-A0A5F8H6T1-F1
#
_entry.id   AF-A0A5F8H6T1-F1
#
_cell.length_a   1.000
_cell.length_b   1.000
_cell.length_c   1.000
_cell.angle_alpha   90.00
_cell.angle_beta   90.00
_cell.angle_gamma   90.00
#
_symmetry.space_group_name_H-M   'P 1'
#
loop_
_entity.id
_entity.type
_entity.pdbx_description
1 polymer ?
#
loop_
_entity_poly.entity_id
_entity_poly.type
_entity_poly.pdbx_seq_one_letter_code
_entity_poly.pdbx_strand_id
1 'polypeptide(L)'
;MRAGGRRGPGGLQALLVALGAAAAALALGAAAYNLAPERAVLFQGPPGSFFGYAVLQHFHDNTRWVLVGAPKADSKFSTSVKSPGAVFKCRVHTNPDRRCTELDMARGKSRGTSCGKTCREDRDDEWMGVSLARQPRADGQVLACAHRWKNIYYETDYILPHGFCYVIPANLQTKGRTLIPCYEEYKKKYGEEHGSCQAGIAGFFTSELVVMGAPGSFYWTGTVKVLNLTDNMYFKLSDEAIMNRRYTYLGYAVTAGHFTQPTSMEVVGGAPRDEGIGKVYIFRADRRSASLVKIFQASGRKMGSYFGSSLCAVDLNADGLSDLLVGAPMFSEIRDEGQVTVYINRGNGALEEQLVLNGDGSYNAHFGESIAALGDLDDDGFPGDEAARGTTSWGAVYIYHGDAGGIVAQYSMKLSGQQINPMLRMFGQSISGGVDMDGNGYPDVTIGAFMSDHVVLLRARPVITVDVSIFLPASINITAPQCYDGQQLVNCLNVTVCLRFSGKHVPGEIGLNYVLTADVTKKEKGQQPRVYFVSPGETMGQVSEKMQLSYMAEKCERYQAHVKRRVKDVINPIVFEAAYSLGDHVMGTEEKELPPLRPILRWKKGQKIAQKNQIILVKCLVQWLTGT
;
A
#
# COMPACT_ATOMS: atom_id res chain seq x y z
N MET A 1 -51.60 44.16 36.49
CA MET A 1 -50.34 44.05 35.71
C MET A 1 -50.02 42.57 35.52
N ARG A 2 -49.95 42.10 34.27
CA ARG A 2 -49.63 40.71 33.90
C ARG A 2 -48.11 40.51 33.93
N ALA A 3 -47.62 39.46 34.59
CA ALA A 3 -46.25 38.98 34.46
C ALA A 3 -46.26 37.72 33.58
N GLY A 4 -45.58 37.79 32.42
CA GLY A 4 -45.36 36.67 31.51
C GLY A 4 -43.92 36.20 31.57
N GLY A 5 -43.69 34.93 31.94
CA GLY A 5 -42.38 34.29 31.92
C GLY A 5 -42.05 33.72 30.54
N ARG A 6 -40.91 34.12 29.96
CA ARG A 6 -40.32 33.51 28.77
C ARG A 6 -39.35 32.39 29.19
N ARG A 7 -39.60 31.16 28.73
CA ARG A 7 -38.63 30.05 28.73
C ARG A 7 -37.65 30.25 27.56
N GLY A 8 -36.34 30.25 27.84
CA GLY A 8 -35.27 30.36 26.84
C GLY A 8 -34.95 29.01 26.16
N PRO A 9 -34.47 29.02 24.90
CA PRO A 9 -34.21 27.81 24.12
C PRO A 9 -32.80 27.28 24.42
N GLY A 10 -32.58 26.73 25.61
CA GLY A 10 -31.27 26.17 26.00
C GLY A 10 -31.14 24.64 25.84
N GLY A 11 -32.25 23.92 25.65
CA GLY A 11 -32.27 22.46 25.68
C GLY A 11 -31.98 21.77 24.33
N LEU A 12 -32.24 22.44 23.20
CA LEU A 12 -32.08 21.81 21.87
C LEU A 12 -30.62 21.80 21.39
N GLN A 13 -29.82 22.79 21.75
CA GLN A 13 -28.40 22.86 21.36
C GLN A 13 -27.55 21.81 22.10
N ALA A 14 -27.85 21.51 23.37
CA ALA A 14 -27.12 20.48 24.12
C ALA A 14 -27.41 19.06 23.59
N LEU A 15 -28.64 18.80 23.11
CA LEU A 15 -29.00 17.50 22.52
C LEU A 15 -28.35 17.30 21.13
N LEU A 16 -28.25 18.35 20.32
CA LEU A 16 -27.60 18.31 19.00
C LEU A 16 -26.08 18.11 19.09
N VAL A 17 -25.43 18.68 20.12
CA VAL A 17 -23.99 18.46 20.36
C VAL A 17 -23.73 17.04 20.88
N ALA A 18 -24.61 16.47 21.72
CA ALA A 18 -24.50 15.09 22.18
C ALA A 18 -24.77 14.06 21.07
N LEU A 19 -25.72 14.32 20.16
CA LEU A 19 -25.98 13.50 18.98
C LEU A 19 -24.86 13.61 17.94
N GLY A 20 -24.22 14.78 17.80
CA GLY A 20 -23.02 14.98 16.98
C GLY A 20 -21.78 14.26 17.52
N ALA A 21 -21.60 14.22 18.84
CA ALA A 21 -20.50 13.50 19.48
C ALA A 21 -20.67 11.96 19.42
N ALA A 22 -21.90 11.45 19.49
CA ALA A 22 -22.18 10.02 19.30
C ALA A 22 -22.03 9.58 17.83
N ALA A 23 -22.37 10.44 16.86
CA ALA A 23 -22.11 10.20 15.44
C ALA A 23 -20.61 10.27 15.09
N ALA A 24 -19.84 11.13 15.77
CA ALA A 24 -18.38 11.18 15.65
C ALA A 24 -17.69 9.97 16.31
N ALA A 25 -18.27 9.41 17.38
CA ALA A 25 -17.81 8.17 18.01
C ALA A 25 -18.09 6.92 17.16
N LEU A 26 -19.14 6.95 16.32
CA LEU A 26 -19.47 5.88 15.37
C LEU A 26 -18.75 5.99 14.01
N ALA A 27 -18.01 7.08 13.78
CA ALA A 27 -17.13 7.26 12.62
C ALA A 27 -15.66 6.88 12.91
N LEU A 28 -15.34 6.43 14.14
CA LEU A 28 -14.01 5.98 14.57
C LEU A 28 -13.68 4.52 14.18
N GLY A 29 -14.48 3.93 13.29
CA GLY A 29 -14.31 2.58 12.78
C GLY A 29 -13.98 2.51 11.29
N ALA A 30 -13.31 3.51 10.72
CA ALA A 30 -12.65 3.35 9.42
C ALA A 30 -11.46 2.40 9.61
N ALA A 31 -11.77 1.10 9.57
CA ALA A 31 -10.90 0.01 9.92
C ALA A 31 -9.63 0.05 9.05
N ALA A 32 -8.49 0.25 9.71
CA ALA A 32 -7.22 -0.21 9.22
C ALA A 32 -7.34 -1.69 8.91
N TYR A 33 -7.28 -2.13 7.64
CA TYR A 33 -7.65 -3.52 7.35
C TYR A 33 -6.63 -4.53 7.92
N ASN A 34 -5.35 -4.17 8.00
CA ASN A 34 -4.35 -4.93 8.76
C ASN A 34 -3.12 -4.12 9.23
N LEU A 35 -2.93 -2.84 8.90
CA LEU A 35 -1.81 -2.07 9.47
C LEU A 35 -2.15 -1.53 10.87
N ALA A 36 -1.17 -1.42 11.76
CA ALA A 36 -1.35 -0.93 13.14
C ALA A 36 -0.80 0.52 13.33
N PRO A 37 -1.55 1.57 12.94
CA PRO A 37 -1.12 2.96 13.14
C PRO A 37 -0.92 3.34 14.61
N GLU A 38 -1.65 2.70 15.53
CA GLU A 38 -1.57 2.94 16.98
C GLU A 38 -0.25 2.47 17.61
N ARG A 39 0.51 1.60 16.92
CA ARG A 39 1.82 1.09 17.36
C ARG A 39 2.92 1.39 16.34
N ALA A 40 2.79 2.51 15.63
CA ALA A 40 3.77 3.00 14.69
C ALA A 40 5.13 3.28 15.35
N VAL A 41 6.21 2.97 14.65
CA VAL A 41 7.58 3.30 15.07
C VAL A 41 8.03 4.54 14.30
N LEU A 42 8.39 5.61 15.03
CA LEU A 42 8.87 6.85 14.43
C LEU A 42 10.40 6.94 14.52
N PHE A 43 11.02 7.30 13.41
CA PHE A 43 12.41 7.69 13.31
C PHE A 43 12.49 9.18 12.97
N GLN A 44 13.37 9.90 13.66
CA GLN A 44 13.59 11.33 13.47
C GLN A 44 15.01 11.58 12.95
N GLY A 45 15.12 12.43 11.92
CA GLY A 45 16.39 12.85 11.35
C GLY A 45 16.83 14.25 11.78
N PRO A 46 17.98 14.72 11.25
CA PRO A 46 18.42 16.09 11.45
C PRO A 46 17.42 17.11 10.86
N PRO A 47 17.17 18.24 11.53
CA PRO A 47 16.19 19.23 11.08
C PRO A 47 16.63 19.90 9.77
N GLY A 48 15.68 20.08 8.84
CA GLY A 48 15.91 20.73 7.54
C GLY A 48 16.70 19.88 6.53
N SER A 49 16.98 18.62 6.86
CA SER A 49 17.77 17.71 6.01
C SER A 49 16.95 17.01 4.93
N PHE A 50 15.62 17.14 4.99
CA PHE A 50 14.65 16.39 4.19
C PHE A 50 14.73 14.89 4.49
N PHE A 51 14.93 14.54 5.76
CA PHE A 51 14.99 13.15 6.19
C PHE A 51 13.65 12.46 5.95
N GLY A 52 13.63 11.43 5.10
CA GLY A 52 12.41 10.76 4.65
C GLY A 52 11.97 11.16 3.24
N TYR A 53 12.82 11.85 2.47
CA TYR A 53 12.55 12.14 1.07
C TYR A 53 12.46 10.84 0.24
N ALA A 54 13.38 9.91 0.48
CA ALA A 54 13.33 8.54 0.00
C ALA A 54 13.44 7.58 1.19
N VAL A 55 12.66 6.49 1.18
CA VAL A 55 12.70 5.44 2.21
C VAL A 55 12.81 4.08 1.54
N LEU A 56 13.51 3.17 2.19
CA LEU A 56 13.71 1.82 1.67
C LEU A 56 13.87 0.83 2.83
N GLN A 57 13.05 -0.21 2.84
CA GLN A 57 13.22 -1.35 3.74
C GLN A 57 14.37 -2.23 3.25
N HIS A 58 15.23 -2.63 4.17
CA HIS A 58 16.39 -3.45 3.87
C HIS A 58 16.56 -4.54 4.92
N PHE A 59 16.97 -5.72 4.47
CA PHE A 59 17.33 -6.81 5.33
C PHE A 59 18.57 -7.52 4.84
N HIS A 60 19.38 -7.96 5.82
CA HIS A 60 20.58 -8.76 5.63
C HIS A 60 20.95 -9.42 6.96
N ASP A 61 21.39 -10.69 6.94
CA ASP A 61 21.81 -11.46 8.12
C ASP A 61 20.85 -11.36 9.32
N ASN A 62 19.57 -11.61 9.06
CA ASN A 62 18.48 -11.53 10.05
C ASN A 62 18.31 -10.16 10.74
N THR A 63 19.00 -9.12 10.25
CA THR A 63 18.86 -7.75 10.73
C THR A 63 18.00 -6.96 9.76
N ARG A 64 17.07 -6.18 10.32
CA ARG A 64 16.16 -5.30 9.59
C ARG A 64 16.56 -3.83 9.76
N TRP A 65 16.64 -3.12 8.66
CA TRP A 65 17.06 -1.73 8.58
C TRP A 65 16.07 -0.92 7.75
N VAL A 66 15.73 0.26 8.25
CA VAL A 66 15.12 1.31 7.43
C VAL A 66 16.25 2.20 6.91
N LEU A 67 16.40 2.26 5.60
CA LEU A 67 17.30 3.20 4.94
C LEU A 67 16.53 4.46 4.56
N VAL A 68 17.13 5.62 4.85
CA VAL A 68 16.47 6.91 4.70
C VAL A 68 17.38 7.88 3.94
N GLY A 69 16.87 8.40 2.84
CA GLY A 69 17.49 9.50 2.10
C GLY A 69 17.16 10.84 2.72
N ALA A 70 18.19 11.68 2.88
CA ALA A 70 18.09 13.06 3.35
C ALA A 70 18.90 13.96 2.41
N PRO A 71 18.34 14.37 1.25
CA PRO A 71 19.06 15.07 0.19
C PRO A 71 19.68 16.41 0.58
N LYS A 72 19.25 17.03 1.69
CA LYS A 72 19.79 18.29 2.19
C LYS A 72 20.60 18.15 3.47
N ALA A 73 20.86 16.92 3.93
CA ALA A 73 21.68 16.69 5.10
C ALA A 73 23.11 17.18 4.91
N ASP A 74 23.67 17.78 5.95
CA ASP A 74 25.12 17.91 6.08
C ASP A 74 25.71 16.54 6.42
N SER A 75 26.87 16.23 5.83
CA SER A 75 27.53 14.92 5.97
C SER A 75 28.68 14.99 6.96
N LYS A 76 28.72 14.06 7.92
CA LYS A 76 29.84 13.94 8.87
C LYS A 76 31.12 13.45 8.19
N PHE A 77 31.00 12.78 7.05
CA PHE A 77 32.12 12.24 6.27
C PHE A 77 32.69 13.25 5.26
N SER A 78 32.01 14.38 5.05
CA SER A 78 32.42 15.41 4.08
C SER A 78 32.09 16.82 4.60
N THR A 79 32.72 17.21 5.70
CA THR A 79 32.43 18.47 6.43
C THR A 79 32.75 19.75 5.64
N SER A 80 33.60 19.66 4.61
CA SER A 80 33.93 20.79 3.72
C SER A 80 32.95 20.99 2.56
N VAL A 81 31.97 20.09 2.40
CA VAL A 81 30.98 20.13 1.30
C VAL A 81 29.66 20.65 1.84
N LYS A 82 29.02 21.56 1.12
CA LYS A 82 27.77 22.20 1.56
C LYS A 82 26.56 21.37 1.16
N SER A 83 25.77 20.93 2.15
CA SER A 83 24.51 20.19 1.95
C SER A 83 24.59 19.10 0.86
N PRO A 84 25.59 18.19 0.90
CA PRO A 84 25.73 17.14 -0.11
C PRO A 84 24.58 16.13 -0.08
N GLY A 85 23.83 16.09 1.00
CA GLY A 85 22.88 15.01 1.27
C GLY A 85 23.57 13.74 1.74
N ALA A 86 22.79 12.90 2.40
CA ALA A 86 23.27 11.66 3.00
C ALA A 86 22.18 10.58 3.02
N VAL A 87 22.62 9.35 3.23
CA VAL A 87 21.75 8.20 3.48
C VAL A 87 21.98 7.73 4.90
N PHE A 88 20.91 7.55 5.65
CA PHE A 88 20.92 7.05 7.02
C PHE A 88 20.42 5.60 7.06
N LYS A 89 20.89 4.84 8.05
CA LYS A 89 20.34 3.54 8.43
C LYS A 89 19.79 3.59 9.85
N CYS A 90 18.58 3.09 10.03
CA CYS A 90 17.89 2.98 11.31
C CYS A 90 17.64 1.49 11.58
N ARG A 91 18.18 0.95 12.67
CA ARG A 91 17.93 -0.45 13.04
C ARG A 91 16.51 -0.56 13.60
N VAL A 92 15.76 -1.59 13.18
CA VAL A 92 14.38 -1.79 13.64
C VAL A 92 14.33 -2.48 15.00
N HIS A 93 15.09 -3.56 15.17
CA HIS A 93 15.27 -4.24 16.44
C HIS A 93 16.50 -3.72 17.18
N THR A 94 16.55 -3.89 18.50
CA THR A 94 17.67 -3.50 19.38
C THR A 94 18.03 -2.01 19.27
N ASN A 95 17.03 -1.14 19.15
CA ASN A 95 17.18 0.31 18.98
C ASN A 95 16.10 1.07 19.77
N PRO A 96 16.13 1.00 21.12
CA PRO A 96 15.11 1.62 21.97
C PRO A 96 15.02 3.14 21.78
N ASP A 97 16.15 3.78 21.50
CA ASP A 97 16.25 5.23 21.27
C ASP A 97 15.85 5.65 19.85
N ARG A 98 15.50 4.70 18.97
CA ARG A 98 15.13 4.95 17.56
C ARG A 98 16.17 5.79 16.80
N ARG A 99 17.46 5.60 17.10
CA ARG A 99 18.55 6.36 16.48
C ARG A 99 18.82 5.87 15.07
N CYS A 100 19.16 6.82 14.20
CA CYS A 100 19.63 6.57 12.85
C CYS A 100 21.07 7.05 12.69
N THR A 101 21.86 6.30 11.94
CA THR A 101 23.29 6.59 11.70
C THR A 101 23.55 6.82 10.23
N GLU A 102 24.40 7.81 9.90
CA GLU A 102 24.79 8.11 8.53
C GLU A 102 25.64 6.95 7.96
N LEU A 103 25.39 6.58 6.70
CA LEU A 103 26.21 5.65 5.95
C LEU A 103 27.40 6.35 5.31
N ASP A 104 28.60 5.81 5.55
CA ASP A 104 29.79 6.21 4.83
C ASP A 104 29.82 5.55 3.44
N MET A 105 29.63 6.38 2.41
CA MET A 105 29.65 5.97 1.00
C MET A 105 31.04 6.17 0.36
N ALA A 106 32.09 6.37 1.16
CA ALA A 106 33.48 6.51 0.70
C ALA A 106 33.68 7.57 -0.41
N ARG A 107 32.89 8.65 -0.36
CA ARG A 107 32.87 9.71 -1.39
C ARG A 107 34.03 10.69 -1.22
N GLY A 108 34.40 11.39 -2.30
CA GLY A 108 35.49 12.36 -2.33
C GLY A 108 35.27 13.51 -1.34
N LYS A 109 36.22 13.78 -0.46
CA LYS A 109 36.02 14.70 0.68
C LYS A 109 36.07 16.19 0.30
N SER A 110 36.70 16.51 -0.83
CA SER A 110 36.98 17.88 -1.26
C SER A 110 36.45 18.17 -2.66
N ARG A 111 35.98 19.40 -2.87
CA ARG A 111 35.65 19.93 -4.19
C ARG A 111 36.88 19.89 -5.10
N GLY A 112 36.69 19.49 -6.35
CA GLY A 112 37.75 19.40 -7.37
C GLY A 112 38.54 18.09 -7.37
N THR A 113 38.12 17.09 -6.58
CA THR A 113 38.71 15.75 -6.63
C THR A 113 38.58 15.18 -8.05
N SER A 114 39.65 14.58 -8.58
CA SER A 114 39.62 14.00 -9.93
C SER A 114 38.79 12.72 -9.96
N CYS A 115 37.86 12.65 -10.90
CA CYS A 115 36.97 11.50 -11.13
C CYS A 115 37.17 10.83 -12.51
N GLY A 116 38.13 11.32 -13.29
CA GLY A 116 38.39 10.93 -14.68
C GLY A 116 39.24 11.97 -15.40
N LYS A 117 39.63 11.70 -16.65
CA LYS A 117 40.55 12.59 -17.42
C LYS A 117 40.00 14.00 -17.61
N THR A 118 38.69 14.12 -17.81
CA THR A 118 37.97 15.39 -18.01
C THR A 118 36.90 15.59 -16.95
N CYS A 119 37.18 15.15 -15.73
CA CYS A 119 36.23 15.13 -14.62
C CYS A 119 36.85 15.67 -13.34
N ARG A 120 36.25 16.74 -12.81
CA ARG A 120 36.51 17.27 -11.48
C ARG A 120 35.19 17.36 -10.73
N GLU A 121 35.13 16.69 -9.60
CA GLU A 121 33.90 16.51 -8.83
C GLU A 121 33.51 17.77 -8.04
N ASP A 122 32.24 18.15 -8.10
CA ASP A 122 31.61 19.11 -7.20
C ASP A 122 30.34 18.52 -6.58
N ARG A 123 30.37 18.42 -5.25
CA ARG A 123 29.38 17.72 -4.43
C ARG A 123 28.47 18.68 -3.65
N ASP A 124 28.66 19.99 -3.79
CA ASP A 124 27.80 20.97 -3.15
C ASP A 124 26.38 20.85 -3.70
N ASP A 125 25.38 20.70 -2.84
CA ASP A 125 23.97 20.51 -3.20
C ASP A 125 23.72 19.37 -4.21
N GLU A 126 24.49 18.27 -4.13
CA GLU A 126 24.37 17.12 -5.05
C GLU A 126 23.07 16.31 -4.89
N TRP A 127 22.39 16.47 -3.75
CA TRP A 127 21.13 15.79 -3.39
C TRP A 127 21.26 14.28 -3.23
N MET A 128 22.28 13.82 -2.51
CA MET A 128 22.43 12.38 -2.24
C MET A 128 21.30 11.83 -1.35
N GLY A 129 20.74 10.70 -1.76
CA GLY A 129 19.58 10.10 -1.13
C GLY A 129 18.26 10.59 -1.73
N VAL A 130 18.27 11.21 -2.92
CA VAL A 130 17.04 11.60 -3.64
C VAL A 130 16.24 10.37 -4.06
N SER A 131 16.91 9.27 -4.40
CA SER A 131 16.31 7.99 -4.75
C SER A 131 17.09 6.84 -4.11
N LEU A 132 16.35 5.80 -3.71
CA LEU A 132 16.86 4.57 -3.12
C LEU A 132 16.16 3.38 -3.79
N ALA A 133 16.90 2.32 -4.09
CA ALA A 133 16.32 1.07 -4.58
C ALA A 133 17.09 -0.14 -4.06
N ARG A 134 16.39 -1.22 -3.71
CA ARG A 134 16.98 -2.49 -3.24
C ARG A 134 16.85 -3.55 -4.32
N GLN A 135 17.91 -4.31 -4.54
CA GLN A 135 17.86 -5.51 -5.37
C GLN A 135 16.94 -6.58 -4.72
N PRO A 136 15.99 -7.18 -5.45
CA PRO A 136 14.99 -8.09 -4.90
C PRO A 136 15.56 -9.50 -4.66
N ARG A 137 16.57 -9.61 -3.78
CA ARG A 137 17.22 -10.87 -3.35
C ARG A 137 17.48 -10.83 -1.84
N ALA A 138 17.82 -11.97 -1.23
CA ALA A 138 18.13 -12.01 0.21
C ALA A 138 19.33 -11.10 0.55
N ASP A 139 20.45 -11.25 -0.17
CA ASP A 139 21.62 -10.38 -0.08
C ASP A 139 21.59 -9.24 -1.10
N GLY A 140 20.44 -8.58 -1.19
CA GLY A 140 20.20 -7.51 -2.14
C GLY A 140 21.07 -6.28 -1.86
N GLN A 141 21.84 -5.85 -2.86
CA GLN A 141 22.54 -4.56 -2.83
C GLN A 141 21.54 -3.39 -2.89
N VAL A 142 22.00 -2.20 -2.50
CA VAL A 142 21.18 -0.98 -2.47
C VAL A 142 21.79 0.07 -3.39
N LEU A 143 20.98 0.69 -4.24
CA LEU A 143 21.33 1.85 -5.04
C LEU A 143 20.92 3.12 -4.29
N ALA A 144 21.83 4.08 -4.20
CA ALA A 144 21.54 5.44 -3.73
C ALA A 144 22.08 6.46 -4.73
N CYS A 145 21.31 7.51 -5.04
CA CYS A 145 21.70 8.47 -6.07
C CYS A 145 21.65 9.93 -5.61
N ALA A 146 22.37 10.76 -6.35
CA ALA A 146 22.57 12.20 -6.22
C ALA A 146 22.49 12.85 -7.62
N HIS A 147 21.26 13.11 -8.07
CA HIS A 147 21.00 13.57 -9.44
C HIS A 147 21.55 14.97 -9.78
N ARG A 148 21.93 15.77 -8.78
CA ARG A 148 22.48 17.13 -8.96
C ARG A 148 24.00 17.18 -8.80
N TRP A 149 24.65 16.03 -8.72
CA TRP A 149 26.11 15.94 -8.74
C TRP A 149 26.68 16.57 -10.03
N LYS A 150 27.78 17.32 -9.88
CA LYS A 150 28.34 18.18 -10.93
C LYS A 150 29.77 17.80 -11.29
N ASN A 151 30.06 17.91 -12.59
CA ASN A 151 31.42 17.97 -13.12
C ASN A 151 31.78 19.44 -13.41
N ILE A 152 32.80 19.94 -12.71
CA ILE A 152 33.33 21.32 -12.81
C ILE A 152 34.63 21.40 -13.62
N TYR A 153 35.02 20.35 -14.35
CA TYR A 153 36.25 20.37 -15.14
C TYR A 153 36.29 21.53 -16.15
N TYR A 154 35.13 21.87 -16.73
CA TYR A 154 34.92 22.96 -17.70
C TYR A 154 34.20 24.16 -17.08
N GLU A 155 34.38 24.43 -15.78
CA GLU A 155 33.64 25.46 -15.03
C GLU A 155 33.69 26.87 -15.66
N THR A 156 34.72 27.17 -16.46
CA THR A 156 34.79 28.43 -17.22
C THR A 156 33.73 28.55 -18.32
N ASP A 157 33.28 27.43 -18.88
CA ASP A 157 32.25 27.36 -19.92
C ASP A 157 30.89 26.98 -19.30
N TYR A 158 30.82 25.79 -18.68
CA TYR A 158 29.60 25.21 -18.13
C TYR A 158 29.91 24.28 -16.95
N ILE A 159 29.00 24.27 -15.98
CA ILE A 159 28.94 23.23 -14.95
C ILE A 159 28.00 22.13 -15.47
N LEU A 160 28.48 20.88 -15.51
CA LEU A 160 27.76 19.76 -16.12
C LEU A 160 27.13 18.87 -15.03
N PRO A 161 25.80 18.90 -14.83
CA PRO A 161 25.13 18.06 -13.85
C PRO A 161 24.89 16.66 -14.44
N HIS A 162 25.91 15.80 -14.38
CA HIS A 162 25.80 14.42 -14.86
C HIS A 162 24.96 13.52 -13.94
N GLY A 163 24.90 13.85 -12.65
CA GLY A 163 24.36 12.94 -11.63
C GLY A 163 25.33 11.84 -11.23
N PHE A 164 25.08 11.25 -10.06
CA PHE A 164 25.95 10.26 -9.43
C PHE A 164 25.10 9.21 -8.72
N CYS A 165 25.51 7.95 -8.77
CA CYS A 165 24.90 6.88 -7.99
C CYS A 165 25.97 6.00 -7.33
N TYR A 166 25.59 5.36 -6.23
CA TYR A 166 26.44 4.49 -5.45
C TYR A 166 25.71 3.19 -5.15
N VAL A 167 26.33 2.06 -5.48
CA VAL A 167 25.84 0.72 -5.14
C VAL A 167 26.46 0.31 -3.82
N ILE A 168 25.63 0.30 -2.78
CA ILE A 168 25.94 -0.09 -1.42
C ILE A 168 25.81 -1.61 -1.30
N PRO A 169 26.80 -2.32 -0.73
CA PRO A 169 26.70 -3.75 -0.48
C PRO A 169 25.59 -4.08 0.53
N ALA A 170 25.07 -5.32 0.49
CA ALA A 170 23.98 -5.75 1.37
C ALA A 170 24.31 -5.63 2.87
N ASN A 171 25.59 -5.76 3.25
CA ASN A 171 26.04 -5.57 4.63
C ASN A 171 26.16 -4.10 5.07
N LEU A 172 25.84 -3.15 4.20
CA LEU A 172 25.90 -1.71 4.44
C LEU A 172 27.29 -1.20 4.88
N GLN A 173 28.35 -1.89 4.45
CA GLN A 173 29.74 -1.46 4.64
C GLN A 173 30.18 -0.46 3.55
N THR A 174 31.34 0.16 3.77
CA THR A 174 31.86 1.28 2.96
C THR A 174 32.40 0.89 1.59
N LYS A 175 32.55 -0.41 1.29
CA LYS A 175 33.09 -0.93 0.01
C LYS A 175 32.01 -1.09 -1.05
N GLY A 176 31.45 0.03 -1.51
CA GLY A 176 30.48 0.06 -2.59
C GLY A 176 31.11 0.32 -3.96
N ARG A 177 30.26 0.49 -4.96
CA ARG A 177 30.65 0.79 -6.34
C ARG A 177 30.06 2.12 -6.79
N THR A 178 30.93 3.02 -7.23
CA THR A 178 30.56 4.32 -7.79
C THR A 178 30.10 4.19 -9.24
N LEU A 179 29.01 4.89 -9.58
CA LEU A 179 28.44 4.97 -10.92
C LEU A 179 28.27 6.45 -11.32
N ILE A 180 28.88 6.84 -12.44
CA ILE A 180 28.70 8.17 -13.07
C ILE A 180 28.16 7.93 -14.49
N PRO A 181 26.87 7.55 -14.64
CA PRO A 181 26.35 6.92 -15.86
C PRO A 181 26.28 7.83 -17.08
N CYS A 182 26.44 9.14 -16.88
CA CYS A 182 26.37 10.16 -17.92
C CYS A 182 27.71 10.84 -18.20
N TYR A 183 28.79 10.41 -17.54
CA TYR A 183 30.12 10.91 -17.82
C TYR A 183 30.71 10.22 -19.04
N GLU A 184 31.19 11.02 -19.99
CA GLU A 184 31.96 10.60 -21.15
C GLU A 184 33.17 11.55 -21.30
N GLU A 185 34.32 11.00 -21.71
CA GLU A 185 35.53 11.80 -21.85
C GLU A 185 35.38 12.85 -22.98
N TYR A 186 35.94 14.04 -22.76
CA TYR A 186 36.00 15.14 -23.74
C TYR A 186 34.65 15.73 -24.19
N LYS A 187 33.55 15.46 -23.46
CA LYS A 187 32.26 16.12 -23.67
C LYS A 187 32.14 17.39 -22.83
N LYS A 188 31.88 18.53 -23.49
CA LYS A 188 31.82 19.87 -22.86
C LYS A 188 30.48 20.60 -22.97
N LYS A 189 29.59 20.15 -23.84
CA LYS A 189 28.35 20.88 -24.15
C LYS A 189 27.30 20.56 -23.09
N TYR A 190 26.59 21.58 -22.62
CA TYR A 190 25.59 21.45 -21.57
C TYR A 190 24.36 20.64 -22.01
N GLY A 191 23.68 21.06 -23.09
CA GLY A 191 22.40 20.47 -23.49
C GLY A 191 22.49 19.26 -24.42
N GLU A 192 23.60 19.09 -25.15
CA GLU A 192 23.75 17.96 -26.08
C GLU A 192 24.10 16.66 -25.33
N GLU A 193 23.64 15.54 -25.87
CA GLU A 193 23.92 14.20 -25.34
C GLU A 193 23.56 14.05 -23.85
N HIS A 194 24.57 14.04 -22.97
CA HIS A 194 24.41 13.79 -21.53
C HIS A 194 25.00 14.90 -20.63
N GLY A 195 25.29 16.08 -21.20
CA GLY A 195 25.90 17.20 -20.46
C GLY A 195 25.12 17.62 -19.21
N SER A 196 23.80 17.69 -19.30
CA SER A 196 22.88 18.02 -18.20
C SER A 196 22.00 16.84 -17.77
N CYS A 197 22.48 15.62 -17.93
CA CYS A 197 21.70 14.39 -17.80
C CYS A 197 20.91 14.23 -16.49
N GLN A 198 21.49 14.63 -15.35
CA GLN A 198 20.92 14.46 -14.01
C GLN A 198 20.47 13.02 -13.71
N ALA A 199 21.33 12.05 -14.01
CA ALA A 199 21.02 10.64 -13.78
C ALA A 199 20.83 10.33 -12.29
N GLY A 200 19.86 9.46 -12.00
CA GLY A 200 19.58 8.99 -10.65
C GLY A 200 18.54 9.81 -9.90
N ILE A 201 17.79 10.68 -10.59
CA ILE A 201 16.60 11.33 -10.00
C ILE A 201 15.59 10.28 -9.52
N ALA A 202 15.43 9.22 -10.32
CA ALA A 202 14.74 7.99 -9.98
C ALA A 202 15.68 6.82 -10.27
N GLY A 203 15.56 5.77 -9.46
CA GLY A 203 16.37 4.56 -9.59
C GLY A 203 15.52 3.32 -9.30
N PHE A 204 15.78 2.25 -10.03
CA PHE A 204 15.18 0.94 -9.78
C PHE A 204 16.26 -0.14 -9.93
N PHE A 205 16.18 -1.16 -9.09
CA PHE A 205 17.21 -2.20 -9.03
C PHE A 205 16.56 -3.57 -9.22
N THR A 206 16.80 -4.18 -10.36
CA THR A 206 16.35 -5.54 -10.65
C THR A 206 17.39 -6.57 -10.19
N SER A 207 17.15 -7.85 -10.47
CA SER A 207 18.09 -8.93 -10.18
C SER A 207 19.47 -8.76 -10.85
N GLU A 208 19.55 -8.14 -12.04
CA GLU A 208 20.80 -7.98 -12.81
C GLU A 208 21.05 -6.54 -13.29
N LEU A 209 19.99 -5.76 -13.48
CA LEU A 209 20.02 -4.43 -14.07
C LEU A 209 19.84 -3.34 -13.01
N VAL A 210 20.64 -2.30 -13.12
CA VAL A 210 20.46 -1.01 -12.45
C VAL A 210 19.85 -0.04 -13.46
N VAL A 211 18.65 0.44 -13.16
CA VAL A 211 17.89 1.39 -13.99
C VAL A 211 17.96 2.76 -13.33
N MET A 212 18.36 3.77 -14.10
CA MET A 212 18.49 5.15 -13.63
C MET A 212 17.77 6.08 -14.60
N GLY A 213 16.90 6.93 -14.06
CA GLY A 213 16.25 8.00 -14.80
C GLY A 213 17.20 9.16 -15.08
N ALA A 214 17.19 9.69 -16.30
CA ALA A 214 18.12 10.73 -16.77
C ALA A 214 17.41 11.82 -17.58
N PRO A 215 16.52 12.62 -16.94
CA PRO A 215 15.58 13.51 -17.62
C PRO A 215 16.23 14.66 -18.39
N GLY A 216 17.44 15.09 -18.02
CA GLY A 216 18.11 16.23 -18.65
C GLY A 216 18.99 15.88 -19.85
N SER A 217 18.98 14.63 -20.30
CA SER A 217 19.70 14.21 -21.52
C SER A 217 19.04 14.79 -22.78
N PHE A 218 19.84 15.07 -23.81
CA PHE A 218 19.42 15.56 -25.14
C PHE A 218 18.47 16.77 -25.08
N TYR A 219 18.88 17.88 -24.46
CA TYR A 219 18.03 19.07 -24.27
C TYR A 219 16.70 18.73 -23.57
N TRP A 220 16.80 17.99 -22.48
CA TRP A 220 15.67 17.59 -21.65
C TRP A 220 14.62 16.69 -22.34
N THR A 221 14.96 16.04 -23.45
CA THR A 221 14.22 14.85 -23.89
C THR A 221 14.23 13.80 -22.79
N GLY A 222 15.38 13.61 -22.17
CA GLY A 222 15.58 12.59 -21.17
C GLY A 222 15.80 11.20 -21.77
N THR A 223 16.24 10.28 -20.91
CA THR A 223 16.46 8.88 -21.26
C THR A 223 16.41 8.02 -20.01
N VAL A 224 16.45 6.70 -20.21
CA VAL A 224 16.62 5.73 -19.14
C VAL A 224 17.97 5.05 -19.31
N LYS A 225 18.87 5.24 -18.35
CA LYS A 225 20.19 4.61 -18.31
C LYS A 225 20.07 3.24 -17.63
N VAL A 226 20.29 2.17 -18.37
CA VAL A 226 20.22 0.80 -17.87
C VAL A 226 21.61 0.18 -17.91
N LEU A 227 22.11 -0.24 -16.76
CA LEU A 227 23.39 -0.91 -16.60
C LEU A 227 23.17 -2.38 -16.24
N ASN A 228 23.73 -3.29 -17.02
CA ASN A 228 23.88 -4.69 -16.61
C ASN A 228 25.13 -4.80 -15.71
N LEU A 229 24.93 -5.19 -14.46
CA LEU A 229 26.03 -5.30 -13.50
C LEU A 229 27.00 -6.44 -13.82
N THR A 230 26.50 -7.53 -14.42
CA THR A 230 27.28 -8.73 -14.76
C THR A 230 28.28 -8.44 -15.87
N ASP A 231 27.80 -7.84 -16.97
CA ASP A 231 28.60 -7.58 -18.17
C ASP A 231 29.22 -6.17 -18.18
N ASN A 232 28.89 -5.35 -17.19
CA ASN A 232 29.26 -3.94 -17.10
C ASN A 232 28.91 -3.13 -18.38
N MET A 233 27.76 -3.44 -18.97
CA MET A 233 27.31 -2.87 -20.25
C MET A 233 26.11 -1.96 -20.05
N TYR A 234 26.15 -0.79 -20.70
CA TYR A 234 25.02 0.13 -20.75
C TYR A 234 24.18 -0.09 -22.00
N PHE A 235 22.85 -0.15 -21.83
CA PHE A 235 21.91 -0.15 -22.95
C PHE A 235 21.60 1.28 -23.38
N LYS A 236 21.51 1.50 -24.69
CA LYS A 236 21.20 2.81 -25.29
C LYS A 236 19.78 2.83 -25.86
N LEU A 237 19.04 3.91 -25.60
CA LEU A 237 17.77 4.14 -26.28
C LEU A 237 18.03 4.46 -27.76
N SER A 238 17.38 3.72 -28.67
CA SER A 238 17.58 3.84 -30.11
C SER A 238 16.31 4.24 -30.87
N ASP A 239 15.33 4.87 -30.22
CA ASP A 239 14.08 5.33 -30.83
C ASP A 239 14.20 6.80 -31.26
N GLU A 240 14.36 7.04 -32.57
CA GLU A 240 14.51 8.39 -33.13
C GLU A 240 13.27 9.27 -32.89
N ALA A 241 12.07 8.69 -32.85
CA ALA A 241 10.84 9.45 -32.65
C ALA A 241 10.76 10.02 -31.22
N ILE A 242 11.28 9.28 -30.24
CA ILE A 242 11.45 9.77 -28.87
C ILE A 242 12.60 10.78 -28.82
N MET A 243 13.76 10.44 -29.38
CA MET A 243 14.97 11.27 -29.29
C MET A 243 14.87 12.63 -29.98
N ASN A 244 14.02 12.77 -31.00
CA ASN A 244 13.83 14.04 -31.73
C ASN A 244 12.93 15.03 -30.97
N ARG A 245 12.21 14.61 -29.94
CA ARG A 245 11.37 15.49 -29.11
C ARG A 245 12.23 16.12 -28.02
N ARG A 246 11.95 17.35 -27.60
CA ARG A 246 12.69 18.03 -26.51
C ARG A 246 11.78 18.32 -25.32
N TYR A 247 12.37 18.48 -24.15
CA TYR A 247 11.65 18.87 -22.91
C TYR A 247 10.54 17.90 -22.46
N THR A 248 10.65 16.61 -22.78
CA THR A 248 9.67 15.57 -22.39
C THR A 248 9.95 14.97 -21.01
N TYR A 249 11.19 15.08 -20.52
CA TYR A 249 11.67 14.59 -19.22
C TYR A 249 11.58 13.07 -19.05
N LEU A 250 11.87 12.30 -20.12
CA LEU A 250 11.92 10.84 -20.03
C LEU A 250 12.92 10.39 -18.96
N GLY A 251 12.49 9.48 -18.09
CA GLY A 251 13.26 9.02 -16.94
C GLY A 251 13.06 9.89 -15.71
N TYR A 252 12.00 10.70 -15.64
CA TYR A 252 11.60 11.35 -14.39
C TYR A 252 11.23 10.31 -13.31
N ALA A 253 10.50 9.27 -13.72
CA ALA A 253 10.26 8.05 -12.95
C ALA A 253 10.71 6.83 -13.75
N VAL A 254 11.13 5.79 -13.04
CA VAL A 254 11.52 4.50 -13.62
C VAL A 254 11.03 3.35 -12.75
N THR A 255 10.66 2.25 -13.38
CA THR A 255 10.39 0.95 -12.73
C THR A 255 10.75 -0.17 -13.71
N ALA A 256 10.68 -1.42 -13.27
CA ALA A 256 10.85 -2.57 -14.16
C ALA A 256 9.97 -3.73 -13.70
N GLY A 257 9.54 -4.56 -14.65
CA GLY A 257 8.64 -5.68 -14.40
C GLY A 257 8.65 -6.69 -15.55
N HIS A 258 7.87 -7.75 -15.37
CA HIS A 258 7.72 -8.86 -16.30
C HIS A 258 6.51 -8.63 -17.21
N PHE A 259 6.66 -7.83 -18.27
CA PHE A 259 5.51 -7.44 -19.10
C PHE A 259 5.27 -8.38 -20.27
N THR A 260 6.33 -8.95 -20.85
CA THR A 260 6.18 -9.81 -22.04
C THR A 260 6.25 -11.29 -21.73
N GLN A 261 7.16 -11.71 -20.84
CA GLN A 261 7.31 -13.09 -20.38
C GLN A 261 7.74 -13.09 -18.90
N PRO A 262 7.41 -14.13 -18.12
CA PRO A 262 7.84 -14.23 -16.72
C PRO A 262 9.37 -14.25 -16.53
N THR A 263 10.12 -14.60 -17.58
CA THR A 263 11.59 -14.68 -17.54
C THR A 263 12.28 -13.42 -18.07
N SER A 264 11.55 -12.52 -18.73
CA SER A 264 12.11 -11.27 -19.25
C SER A 264 11.77 -10.12 -18.32
N MET A 265 12.68 -9.16 -18.19
CA MET A 265 12.46 -7.93 -17.45
C MET A 265 12.50 -6.77 -18.43
N GLU A 266 11.40 -6.04 -18.50
CA GLU A 266 11.30 -4.81 -19.26
C GLU A 266 11.34 -3.59 -18.35
N VAL A 267 11.87 -2.50 -18.89
CA VAL A 267 12.12 -1.25 -18.18
C VAL A 267 11.05 -0.25 -18.56
N VAL A 268 10.49 0.44 -17.57
CA VAL A 268 9.47 1.47 -17.79
C VAL A 268 10.07 2.84 -17.49
N GLY A 269 9.82 3.81 -18.37
CA GLY A 269 10.24 5.20 -18.19
C GLY A 269 9.07 6.16 -18.36
N GLY A 270 8.92 7.07 -17.39
CA GLY A 270 7.92 8.13 -17.42
C GLY A 270 8.48 9.42 -18.01
N ALA A 271 7.68 10.10 -18.83
CA ALA A 271 7.98 11.36 -19.51
C ALA A 271 6.84 12.37 -19.27
N PRO A 272 6.78 12.99 -18.08
CA PRO A 272 5.59 13.72 -17.63
C PRO A 272 5.32 15.04 -18.36
N ARG A 273 6.25 15.52 -19.19
CA ARG A 273 6.07 16.74 -20.00
C ARG A 273 5.86 16.47 -21.48
N ASP A 274 5.84 15.20 -21.91
CA ASP A 274 5.66 14.85 -23.31
C ASP A 274 4.29 15.35 -23.83
N GLU A 275 4.32 16.09 -24.94
CA GLU A 275 3.16 16.78 -25.53
C GLU A 275 2.36 17.65 -24.54
N GLY A 276 2.97 18.09 -23.43
CA GLY A 276 2.31 18.86 -22.37
C GLY A 276 1.26 18.07 -21.57
N ILE A 277 1.09 16.78 -21.84
CA ILE A 277 0.13 15.89 -21.17
C ILE A 277 0.86 14.90 -20.26
N GLY A 278 1.92 14.29 -20.80
CA GLY A 278 2.70 13.23 -20.17
C GLY A 278 2.48 11.87 -20.83
N LYS A 279 3.56 11.09 -20.92
CA LYS A 279 3.56 9.73 -21.49
C LYS A 279 4.37 8.77 -20.64
N VAL A 280 4.10 7.48 -20.83
CA VAL A 280 4.88 6.36 -20.29
C VAL A 280 5.28 5.42 -21.41
N TYR A 281 6.48 4.89 -21.31
CA TYR A 281 7.08 3.98 -22.29
C TYR A 281 7.60 2.72 -21.61
N ILE A 282 7.40 1.56 -22.24
CA ILE A 282 8.02 0.29 -21.83
C ILE A 282 9.06 -0.10 -22.88
N PHE A 283 10.25 -0.45 -22.40
CA PHE A 283 11.40 -0.80 -23.19
C PHE A 283 11.87 -2.21 -22.88
N ARG A 284 12.11 -3.01 -23.92
CA ARG A 284 12.84 -4.27 -23.83
C ARG A 284 14.32 -4.00 -24.01
N ALA A 285 15.15 -4.52 -23.09
CA ALA A 285 16.60 -4.48 -23.22
C ALA A 285 17.09 -5.61 -24.13
N ASP A 286 17.54 -5.26 -25.35
CA ASP A 286 18.14 -6.21 -26.28
C ASP A 286 19.65 -6.32 -26.04
N ARG A 287 20.09 -7.47 -25.53
CA ARG A 287 21.50 -7.76 -25.26
C ARG A 287 22.36 -7.83 -26.52
N ARG A 288 21.79 -8.19 -27.68
CA ARG A 288 22.56 -8.33 -28.93
C ARG A 288 22.96 -6.99 -29.50
N SER A 289 22.04 -6.03 -29.50
CA SER A 289 22.29 -4.67 -30.01
C SER A 289 22.69 -3.67 -28.92
N ALA A 290 22.73 -4.10 -27.65
CA ALA A 290 22.90 -3.22 -26.50
C ALA A 290 21.94 -2.02 -26.52
N SER A 291 20.70 -2.24 -26.97
CA SER A 291 19.71 -1.18 -27.16
C SER A 291 18.45 -1.39 -26.33
N LEU A 292 17.75 -0.30 -26.04
CA LEU A 292 16.43 -0.28 -25.44
C LEU A 292 15.40 -0.09 -26.56
N VAL A 293 14.62 -1.13 -26.83
CA VAL A 293 13.60 -1.13 -27.87
C VAL A 293 12.24 -0.87 -27.24
N LYS A 294 11.55 0.19 -27.67
CA LYS A 294 10.19 0.50 -27.21
C LYS A 294 9.22 -0.60 -27.66
N ILE A 295 8.45 -1.13 -26.73
CA ILE A 295 7.41 -2.14 -27.00
C ILE A 295 5.99 -1.66 -26.69
N PHE A 296 5.85 -0.68 -25.80
CA PHE A 296 4.55 -0.12 -25.42
C PHE A 296 4.68 1.38 -25.13
N GLN A 297 3.59 2.11 -25.34
CA GLN A 297 3.45 3.49 -24.93
C GLN A 297 1.99 3.77 -24.51
N ALA A 298 1.82 4.63 -23.51
CA ALA A 298 0.52 5.19 -23.15
C ALA A 298 0.64 6.69 -22.87
N SER A 299 -0.45 7.41 -23.13
CA SER A 299 -0.54 8.87 -22.95
C SER A 299 -1.55 9.19 -21.87
N GLY A 300 -1.28 10.26 -21.12
CA GLY A 300 -2.26 10.81 -20.17
C GLY A 300 -3.48 11.40 -20.89
N ARG A 301 -4.48 11.79 -20.10
CA ARG A 301 -5.75 12.33 -20.62
C ARG A 301 -5.83 13.85 -20.59
N LYS A 302 -5.19 14.50 -19.61
CA LYS A 302 -5.35 15.93 -19.33
C LYS A 302 -4.02 16.67 -19.45
N MET A 303 -4.03 17.80 -20.14
CA MET A 303 -2.87 18.68 -20.27
C MET A 303 -2.44 19.16 -18.88
N GLY A 304 -1.14 19.19 -18.61
CA GLY A 304 -0.57 19.59 -17.34
C GLY A 304 -0.75 18.59 -16.20
N SER A 305 -1.34 17.41 -16.45
CA SER A 305 -1.57 16.39 -15.41
C SER A 305 -0.30 15.74 -14.88
N TYR A 306 0.82 15.92 -15.59
CA TYR A 306 2.13 15.39 -15.25
C TYR A 306 2.13 13.85 -15.24
N PHE A 307 1.36 13.24 -16.14
CA PHE A 307 1.18 11.79 -16.26
C PHE A 307 2.51 11.07 -16.54
N GLY A 308 2.86 10.08 -15.72
CA GLY A 308 4.15 9.40 -15.78
C GLY A 308 5.20 9.98 -14.82
N SER A 309 4.79 10.76 -13.82
CA SER A 309 5.70 11.27 -12.78
C SER A 309 6.04 10.25 -11.70
N SER A 310 5.22 9.21 -11.55
CA SER A 310 5.44 8.07 -10.66
C SER A 310 4.93 6.81 -11.36
N LEU A 311 5.59 5.69 -11.09
CA LEU A 311 5.33 4.41 -11.76
C LEU A 311 5.46 3.27 -10.76
N CYS A 312 4.57 2.29 -10.84
CA CYS A 312 4.68 1.04 -10.09
C CYS A 312 4.36 -0.13 -11.02
N ALA A 313 5.22 -1.14 -11.03
CA ALA A 313 5.01 -2.37 -11.80
C ALA A 313 4.81 -3.51 -10.79
N VAL A 314 3.65 -4.15 -10.85
CA VAL A 314 3.25 -5.21 -9.91
C VAL A 314 2.23 -6.12 -10.59
N ASP A 315 2.20 -7.39 -10.24
CA ASP A 315 1.21 -8.36 -10.72
C ASP A 315 -0.03 -8.28 -9.82
N LEU A 316 -1.10 -7.60 -10.27
CA LEU A 316 -2.29 -7.34 -9.45
C LEU A 316 -3.25 -8.53 -9.41
N ASN A 317 -3.31 -9.27 -10.51
CA ASN A 317 -4.24 -10.38 -10.71
C ASN A 317 -3.59 -11.77 -10.49
N ALA A 318 -2.32 -11.81 -10.11
CA ALA A 318 -1.53 -13.01 -9.86
C ALA A 318 -1.41 -13.94 -11.09
N ASP A 319 -1.35 -13.38 -12.30
CA ASP A 319 -1.23 -14.15 -13.55
C ASP A 319 0.24 -14.43 -13.97
N GLY A 320 1.20 -13.90 -13.22
CA GLY A 320 2.64 -14.04 -13.46
C GLY A 320 3.23 -12.98 -14.38
N LEU A 321 2.42 -12.03 -14.87
CA LEU A 321 2.86 -10.86 -15.61
C LEU A 321 2.65 -9.60 -14.77
N SER A 322 3.53 -8.62 -14.95
CA SER A 322 3.39 -7.33 -14.29
C SER A 322 2.36 -6.46 -15.00
N ASP A 323 1.49 -5.86 -14.21
CA ASP A 323 0.64 -4.73 -14.54
C ASP A 323 1.38 -3.41 -14.28
N LEU A 324 0.77 -2.29 -14.65
CA LEU A 324 1.38 -0.97 -14.53
C LEU A 324 0.42 0.06 -13.95
N LEU A 325 0.86 0.73 -12.90
CA LEU A 325 0.25 1.94 -12.38
C LEU A 325 1.03 3.17 -12.80
N VAL A 326 0.30 4.19 -13.23
CA VAL A 326 0.88 5.47 -13.68
C VAL A 326 0.23 6.63 -12.93
N GLY A 327 1.05 7.39 -12.21
CA GLY A 327 0.60 8.58 -11.48
C GLY A 327 0.54 9.83 -12.35
N ALA A 328 -0.46 10.66 -12.07
CA ALA A 328 -0.68 11.99 -12.62
C ALA A 328 -1.08 12.96 -11.49
N PRO A 329 -0.14 13.33 -10.60
CA PRO A 329 -0.43 14.10 -9.38
C PRO A 329 -0.87 15.54 -9.64
N MET A 330 -0.65 16.09 -10.83
CA MET A 330 -1.13 17.43 -11.20
C MET A 330 -2.45 17.37 -11.96
N PHE A 331 -3.08 16.19 -12.05
CA PHE A 331 -4.43 16.07 -12.59
C PHE A 331 -5.39 16.93 -11.76
N SER A 332 -6.12 17.81 -12.44
CA SER A 332 -6.98 18.80 -11.81
C SER A 332 -8.41 18.68 -12.34
N GLU A 333 -9.39 18.37 -11.50
CA GLU A 333 -10.79 18.72 -11.77
C GLU A 333 -11.11 20.13 -11.29
N ILE A 334 -10.64 20.48 -10.09
CA ILE A 334 -10.66 21.84 -9.55
C ILE A 334 -9.22 22.35 -9.43
N ARG A 335 -8.37 21.63 -8.69
CA ARG A 335 -6.93 21.95 -8.55
C ARG A 335 -6.17 20.79 -7.93
N ASP A 336 -5.29 20.19 -8.74
CA ASP A 336 -4.27 19.22 -8.34
C ASP A 336 -4.79 18.14 -7.39
N GLU A 337 -5.99 17.60 -7.62
CA GLU A 337 -6.49 16.44 -6.87
C GLU A 337 -5.57 15.22 -7.06
N GLY A 338 -5.04 15.08 -8.27
CA GLY A 338 -4.22 13.96 -8.69
C GLY A 338 -5.03 12.72 -9.04
N GLN A 339 -4.38 11.82 -9.78
CA GLN A 339 -5.02 10.63 -10.34
C GLN A 339 -3.97 9.53 -10.54
N VAL A 340 -4.39 8.27 -10.46
CA VAL A 340 -3.58 7.10 -10.84
C VAL A 340 -4.35 6.26 -11.85
N THR A 341 -3.72 5.97 -12.97
CA THR A 341 -4.29 5.12 -14.02
C THR A 341 -3.71 3.71 -13.90
N VAL A 342 -4.59 2.70 -13.94
CA VAL A 342 -4.25 1.28 -13.79
C VAL A 342 -4.34 0.61 -15.15
N TYR A 343 -3.24 -0.02 -15.56
CA TYR A 343 -3.13 -0.78 -16.79
C TYR A 343 -2.90 -2.25 -16.48
N ILE A 344 -3.85 -3.10 -16.90
CA ILE A 344 -3.75 -4.55 -16.75
C ILE A 344 -3.12 -5.17 -17.99
N ASN A 345 -2.18 -6.07 -17.78
CA ASN A 345 -1.50 -6.78 -18.84
C ASN A 345 -2.39 -7.90 -19.38
N ARG A 346 -2.57 -7.95 -20.71
CA ARG A 346 -3.32 -9.01 -21.41
C ARG A 346 -2.39 -10.04 -22.07
N GLY A 347 -1.10 -9.96 -21.79
CA GLY A 347 -0.05 -10.81 -22.37
C GLY A 347 0.73 -10.12 -23.49
N ASN A 348 1.93 -10.64 -23.76
CA ASN A 348 2.83 -10.16 -24.82
C ASN A 348 3.18 -8.65 -24.75
N GLY A 349 3.10 -8.03 -23.57
CA GLY A 349 3.34 -6.60 -23.39
C GLY A 349 2.22 -5.70 -23.91
N ALA A 350 1.03 -6.24 -24.15
CA ALA A 350 -0.18 -5.48 -24.44
C ALA A 350 -0.89 -5.14 -23.13
N LEU A 351 -0.80 -3.86 -22.72
CA LEU A 351 -1.47 -3.37 -21.53
C LEU A 351 -2.76 -2.62 -21.91
N GLU A 352 -3.83 -2.89 -21.19
CA GLU A 352 -5.14 -2.25 -21.35
C GLU A 352 -5.45 -1.39 -20.13
N GLU A 353 -5.94 -0.18 -20.36
CA GLU A 353 -6.43 0.66 -19.28
C GLU A 353 -7.70 0.04 -18.69
N GLN A 354 -7.65 -0.33 -17.41
CA GLN A 354 -8.79 -0.93 -16.73
C GLN A 354 -9.62 0.12 -16.00
N LEU A 355 -8.97 0.90 -15.13
CA LEU A 355 -9.65 1.85 -14.27
C LEU A 355 -8.73 2.98 -13.83
N VAL A 356 -9.35 3.96 -13.19
CA VAL A 356 -8.71 5.16 -12.69
C VAL A 356 -9.02 5.32 -11.21
N LEU A 357 -7.98 5.49 -10.40
CA LEU A 357 -8.06 5.73 -8.97
C LEU A 357 -7.93 7.23 -8.69
N ASN A 358 -8.83 7.77 -7.87
CA ASN A 358 -8.84 9.20 -7.51
C ASN A 358 -8.66 9.45 -6.00
N GLY A 359 -8.45 8.39 -5.20
CA GLY A 359 -8.49 8.49 -3.73
C GLY A 359 -9.81 9.13 -3.27
N ASP A 360 -9.72 10.15 -2.42
CA ASP A 360 -10.87 10.96 -1.98
C ASP A 360 -11.18 12.15 -2.89
N GLY A 361 -10.46 12.37 -3.99
CA GLY A 361 -10.63 13.53 -4.87
C GLY A 361 -10.48 14.88 -4.15
N SER A 362 -9.60 14.94 -3.15
CA SER A 362 -9.43 16.11 -2.30
C SER A 362 -8.69 17.24 -3.02
N TYR A 363 -9.07 18.48 -2.76
CA TYR A 363 -8.42 19.67 -3.34
C TYR A 363 -6.92 19.73 -3.00
N ASN A 364 -6.08 19.98 -4.01
CA ASN A 364 -4.63 20.11 -3.91
C ASN A 364 -3.98 18.91 -3.19
N ALA A 365 -4.47 17.72 -3.53
CA ALA A 365 -4.05 16.48 -2.91
C ALA A 365 -2.88 15.80 -3.60
N HIS A 366 -2.56 16.10 -4.85
CA HIS A 366 -1.45 15.44 -5.54
C HIS A 366 -1.47 13.91 -5.39
N PHE A 367 -2.65 13.31 -5.56
CA PHE A 367 -2.83 11.85 -5.53
C PHE A 367 -2.05 11.19 -6.67
N GLY A 368 -1.27 10.15 -6.35
CA GLY A 368 -0.39 9.50 -7.32
C GLY A 368 1.02 10.09 -7.43
N GLU A 369 1.46 10.94 -6.51
CA GLU A 369 2.86 11.42 -6.51
C GLU A 369 3.88 10.32 -6.20
N SER A 370 3.50 9.39 -5.32
CA SER A 370 4.26 8.19 -5.01
C SER A 370 3.33 6.99 -5.02
N ILE A 371 3.83 5.91 -5.60
CA ILE A 371 3.15 4.63 -5.72
C ILE A 371 4.19 3.57 -5.37
N ALA A 372 3.85 2.65 -4.49
CA ALA A 372 4.74 1.56 -4.11
C ALA A 372 3.95 0.25 -3.99
N ALA A 373 4.54 -0.83 -4.52
CA ALA A 373 4.10 -2.18 -4.25
C ALA A 373 4.48 -2.55 -2.81
N LEU A 374 3.50 -3.01 -2.03
CA LEU A 374 3.70 -3.44 -0.65
C LEU A 374 3.86 -4.97 -0.51
N GLY A 375 3.62 -5.71 -1.60
CA GLY A 375 3.50 -7.17 -1.59
C GLY A 375 2.11 -7.61 -1.14
N ASP A 376 1.99 -8.87 -0.73
CA ASP A 376 0.76 -9.43 -0.17
C ASP A 376 0.69 -9.08 1.33
N LEU A 377 0.00 -8.00 1.68
CA LEU A 377 -0.03 -7.48 3.05
C LEU A 377 -1.01 -8.29 3.91
N ASP A 378 -2.12 -8.80 3.38
CA ASP A 378 -3.11 -9.62 4.11
C ASP A 378 -3.02 -11.13 3.88
N ASP A 379 -2.03 -11.59 3.12
CA ASP A 379 -1.79 -13.00 2.81
C ASP A 379 -3.04 -13.63 2.14
N ASP A 380 -3.64 -12.93 1.17
CA ASP A 380 -4.80 -13.40 0.41
C ASP A 380 -4.43 -14.16 -0.87
N GLY A 381 -3.15 -14.18 -1.23
CA GLY A 381 -2.61 -14.84 -2.42
C GLY A 381 -2.48 -13.92 -3.63
N PHE A 382 -2.91 -12.66 -3.54
CA PHE A 382 -2.68 -11.63 -4.54
C PHE A 382 -1.58 -10.69 -4.04
N PRO A 383 -0.41 -10.63 -4.69
CA PRO A 383 0.70 -9.76 -4.25
C PRO A 383 0.44 -8.25 -4.43
N GLY A 384 -0.80 -7.87 -4.74
CA GLY A 384 -1.22 -6.57 -5.26
C GLY A 384 -1.69 -5.57 -4.21
N ASP A 385 -1.08 -5.53 -3.02
CA ASP A 385 -1.39 -4.44 -2.09
C ASP A 385 -0.56 -3.22 -2.45
N GLU A 386 -1.25 -2.16 -2.80
CA GLU A 386 -0.63 -0.96 -3.35
C GLU A 386 -0.87 0.22 -2.43
N ALA A 387 0.20 0.93 -2.12
CA ALA A 387 0.11 2.23 -1.48
C ALA A 387 0.17 3.32 -2.54
N ALA A 388 -0.95 4.01 -2.76
CA ALA A 388 -0.98 5.25 -3.53
C ALA A 388 -1.11 6.42 -2.57
N ARG A 389 -0.18 7.37 -2.64
CA ARG A 389 -0.28 8.58 -1.81
C ARG A 389 -1.33 9.53 -2.37
N GLY A 390 -2.13 10.13 -1.49
CA GLY A 390 -2.79 11.41 -1.75
C GLY A 390 -2.60 12.35 -0.58
N THR A 391 -2.01 13.50 -0.83
CA THR A 391 -1.84 14.54 0.19
C THR A 391 -3.16 15.21 0.56
N THR A 392 -3.27 15.56 1.81
CA THR A 392 -3.79 16.89 2.18
C THR A 392 -2.57 17.65 2.72
N SER A 393 -2.69 18.88 3.21
CA SER A 393 -1.56 19.65 3.77
C SER A 393 -0.66 18.91 4.79
N TRP A 394 -1.10 17.78 5.34
CA TRP A 394 -0.40 16.90 6.28
C TRP A 394 0.14 15.61 5.64
N GLY A 395 -0.42 15.20 4.50
CA GLY A 395 -0.11 13.95 3.78
C GLY A 395 -0.98 12.76 4.21
N ALA A 396 -1.45 11.96 3.24
CA ALA A 396 -2.13 10.69 3.49
C ALA A 396 -1.73 9.61 2.47
N VAL A 397 -1.84 8.36 2.89
CA VAL A 397 -1.56 7.18 2.07
C VAL A 397 -2.80 6.32 2.01
N TYR A 398 -3.15 5.86 0.80
CA TYR A 398 -4.30 5.00 0.54
C TYR A 398 -3.77 3.62 0.18
N ILE A 399 -4.33 2.58 0.79
CA ILE A 399 -3.98 1.20 0.49
C ILE A 399 -5.10 0.60 -0.35
N TYR A 400 -4.73 0.06 -1.50
CA TYR A 400 -5.59 -0.65 -2.43
C TYR A 400 -5.21 -2.11 -2.47
N HIS A 401 -6.17 -2.97 -2.74
CA HIS A 401 -6.00 -4.41 -2.81
C HIS A 401 -6.17 -4.91 -4.23
N GLY A 402 -5.30 -5.85 -4.61
CA GLY A 402 -5.45 -6.67 -5.79
C GLY A 402 -6.60 -7.68 -5.65
N ASP A 403 -7.07 -8.19 -6.77
CA ASP A 403 -7.89 -9.39 -6.85
C ASP A 403 -7.72 -10.08 -8.20
N ALA A 404 -8.35 -11.23 -8.41
CA ALA A 404 -8.32 -11.92 -9.71
C ALA A 404 -8.82 -11.07 -10.89
N GLY A 405 -9.52 -9.97 -10.64
CA GLY A 405 -9.97 -9.01 -11.62
C GLY A 405 -8.97 -7.86 -11.88
N GLY A 406 -7.89 -7.72 -11.12
CA GLY A 406 -6.95 -6.60 -11.19
C GLY A 406 -6.89 -5.90 -9.82
N ILE A 407 -7.44 -4.68 -9.72
CA ILE A 407 -7.45 -3.92 -8.46
C ILE A 407 -8.86 -3.51 -8.05
N VAL A 408 -9.13 -3.51 -6.74
CA VAL A 408 -10.39 -3.00 -6.18
C VAL A 408 -10.39 -1.47 -6.18
N ALA A 409 -11.35 -0.86 -6.88
CA ALA A 409 -11.43 0.60 -7.03
C ALA A 409 -11.57 1.38 -5.70
N GLN A 410 -12.17 0.76 -4.68
CA GLN A 410 -12.29 1.34 -3.35
C GLN A 410 -11.07 0.93 -2.50
N TYR A 411 -10.36 1.92 -1.97
CA TYR A 411 -9.25 1.65 -1.04
C TYR A 411 -9.75 0.92 0.21
N SER A 412 -8.92 0.01 0.72
CA SER A 412 -9.19 -0.75 1.94
C SER A 412 -8.83 0.02 3.20
N MET A 413 -7.88 0.95 3.08
CA MET A 413 -7.43 1.76 4.20
C MET A 413 -6.91 3.13 3.75
N LYS A 414 -7.11 4.13 4.61
CA LYS A 414 -6.50 5.44 4.52
C LYS A 414 -5.70 5.73 5.79
N LEU A 415 -4.43 6.11 5.62
CA LEU A 415 -3.50 6.49 6.67
C LEU A 415 -3.27 8.00 6.60
N SER A 416 -3.74 8.75 7.60
CA SER A 416 -3.42 10.18 7.72
C SER A 416 -2.21 10.38 8.62
N GLY A 417 -1.21 11.14 8.15
CA GLY A 417 -0.04 11.48 8.97
C GLY A 417 -0.43 12.17 10.28
N GLN A 418 -1.44 13.05 10.25
CA GLN A 418 -1.93 13.78 11.43
C GLN A 418 -2.54 12.85 12.49
N GLN A 419 -3.17 11.74 12.08
CA GLN A 419 -3.75 10.77 13.00
C GLN A 419 -2.69 9.92 13.70
N ILE A 420 -1.55 9.67 13.03
CA ILE A 420 -0.43 8.93 13.60
C ILE A 420 0.38 9.83 14.53
N ASN A 421 0.78 11.00 14.04
CA ASN A 421 1.50 11.98 14.83
C ASN A 421 1.27 13.40 14.26
N PRO A 422 0.76 14.36 15.05
CA PRO A 422 0.48 15.73 14.60
C PRO A 422 1.69 16.50 14.04
N MET A 423 2.93 16.06 14.29
CA MET A 423 4.13 16.73 13.76
C MET A 423 4.44 16.37 12.30
N LEU A 424 3.87 15.27 11.79
CA LEU A 424 4.18 14.80 10.44
C LEU A 424 3.71 15.79 9.38
N ARG A 425 4.56 16.03 8.37
CA ARG A 425 4.28 16.89 7.20
C ARG A 425 4.74 16.20 5.93
N MET A 426 3.95 16.35 4.86
CA MET A 426 4.17 15.65 3.58
C MET A 426 4.29 14.12 3.77
N PHE A 427 3.49 13.57 4.69
CA PHE A 427 3.45 12.13 4.93
C PHE A 427 3.04 11.39 3.64
N GLY A 428 3.83 10.40 3.27
CA GLY A 428 3.62 9.62 2.04
C GLY A 428 4.56 9.99 0.89
N GLN A 429 5.43 11.00 1.02
CA GLN A 429 6.35 11.40 -0.07
C GLN A 429 7.11 10.23 -0.68
N SER A 430 7.57 9.31 0.16
CA SER A 430 8.16 8.04 -0.25
C SER A 430 7.56 6.91 0.57
N ILE A 431 7.44 5.75 -0.07
CA ILE A 431 6.82 4.57 0.51
C ILE A 431 7.67 3.36 0.11
N SER A 432 7.89 2.45 1.05
CA SER A 432 8.55 1.17 0.81
C SER A 432 7.85 0.10 1.63
N GLY A 433 7.58 -1.05 0.99
CA GLY A 433 7.03 -2.24 1.63
C GLY A 433 7.68 -3.51 1.10
N GLY A 434 7.02 -4.64 1.33
CA GLY A 434 7.45 -5.96 0.83
C GLY A 434 8.47 -6.68 1.70
N VAL A 435 8.86 -6.12 2.86
CA VAL A 435 9.76 -6.77 3.81
C VAL A 435 9.07 -6.89 5.17
N ASP A 436 9.08 -8.09 5.74
CA ASP A 436 8.70 -8.32 7.14
C ASP A 436 9.80 -7.75 8.06
N MET A 437 9.50 -6.65 8.74
CA MET A 437 10.44 -5.88 9.54
C MET A 437 10.38 -6.23 11.03
N ASP A 438 9.31 -6.87 11.51
CA ASP A 438 9.14 -7.27 12.92
C ASP A 438 9.18 -8.80 13.16
N GLY A 439 9.20 -9.60 12.10
CA GLY A 439 9.33 -11.05 12.13
C GLY A 439 8.02 -11.79 12.35
N ASN A 440 6.87 -11.15 12.09
CA ASN A 440 5.55 -11.75 12.30
C ASN A 440 5.01 -12.53 11.08
N GLY A 441 5.77 -12.57 9.98
CA GLY A 441 5.41 -13.29 8.75
C GLY A 441 4.61 -12.48 7.73
N TYR A 442 4.29 -11.22 8.02
CA TYR A 442 3.62 -10.28 7.11
C TYR A 442 4.58 -9.14 6.74
N PRO A 443 4.53 -8.63 5.49
CA PRO A 443 5.35 -7.48 5.12
C PRO A 443 4.89 -6.24 5.90
N ASP A 444 5.81 -5.34 6.20
CA ASP A 444 5.51 -4.09 6.89
C ASP A 444 5.60 -2.91 5.90
N VAL A 445 5.15 -1.73 6.31
CA VAL A 445 5.14 -0.53 5.46
C VAL A 445 5.92 0.60 6.10
N THR A 446 6.82 1.22 5.35
CA THR A 446 7.59 2.39 5.78
C THR A 446 7.25 3.60 4.93
N ILE A 447 6.98 4.73 5.58
CA ILE A 447 6.49 5.95 4.96
C ILE A 447 7.34 7.16 5.38
N GLY A 448 7.81 7.91 4.40
CA GLY A 448 8.57 9.14 4.59
C GLY A 448 7.69 10.39 4.75
N ALA A 449 8.11 11.30 5.63
CA ALA A 449 7.48 12.60 5.89
C ALA A 449 8.58 13.69 5.94
N PHE A 450 9.18 13.94 4.78
CA PHE A 450 10.44 14.70 4.66
C PHE A 450 10.36 16.16 5.13
N MET A 451 9.22 16.83 5.00
CA MET A 451 9.06 18.23 5.45
C MET A 451 9.09 18.36 6.97
N SER A 452 8.85 17.25 7.68
CA SER A 452 9.01 17.17 9.13
C SER A 452 10.32 16.47 9.54
N ASP A 453 11.13 15.98 8.60
CA ASP A 453 12.33 15.16 8.87
C ASP A 453 12.04 13.86 9.64
N HIS A 454 10.92 13.18 9.32
CA HIS A 454 10.48 11.95 9.98
C HIS A 454 10.24 10.80 9.00
N VAL A 455 10.37 9.58 9.52
CA VAL A 455 9.96 8.34 8.86
C VAL A 455 9.13 7.51 9.83
N VAL A 456 8.07 6.89 9.32
CA VAL A 456 7.15 6.05 10.09
C VAL A 456 7.21 4.62 9.57
N LEU A 457 7.48 3.66 10.46
CA LEU A 457 7.31 2.23 10.20
C LEU A 457 5.99 1.77 10.80
N LEU A 458 5.10 1.28 9.95
CA LEU A 458 3.81 0.69 10.27
C LEU A 458 3.90 -0.81 10.13
N ARG A 459 3.49 -1.51 11.19
CA ARG A 459 3.57 -2.97 11.25
C ARG A 459 2.24 -3.61 10.86
N ALA A 460 2.30 -4.69 10.10
CA ALA A 460 1.13 -5.46 9.70
C ALA A 460 0.66 -6.38 10.82
N ARG A 461 -0.66 -6.51 10.96
CA ARG A 461 -1.34 -7.37 11.92
C ARG A 461 -1.59 -8.73 11.26
N PRO A 462 -1.40 -9.83 12.00
CA PRO A 462 -1.79 -11.15 11.49
C PRO A 462 -3.26 -11.21 11.11
N VAL A 463 -3.55 -11.77 9.94
CA VAL A 463 -4.90 -11.84 9.38
C VAL A 463 -5.49 -13.23 9.62
N ILE A 464 -6.68 -13.26 10.21
CA ILE A 464 -7.42 -14.47 10.54
C ILE A 464 -8.59 -14.64 9.56
N THR A 465 -8.62 -15.80 8.91
CA THR A 465 -9.78 -16.27 8.14
C THR A 465 -10.62 -17.19 9.02
N VAL A 466 -11.91 -16.88 9.15
CA VAL A 466 -12.87 -17.72 9.88
C VAL A 466 -13.87 -18.31 8.89
N ASP A 467 -13.91 -19.63 8.84
CA ASP A 467 -14.93 -20.41 8.15
C ASP A 467 -16.12 -20.57 9.09
N VAL A 468 -17.27 -20.03 8.71
CA VAL A 468 -18.52 -20.17 9.47
C VAL A 468 -19.49 -20.99 8.65
N SER A 469 -20.00 -22.07 9.24
CA SER A 469 -21.01 -22.94 8.63
C SER A 469 -22.26 -22.95 9.51
N ILE A 470 -23.41 -22.60 8.93
CA ILE A 470 -24.71 -22.67 9.60
C ILE A 470 -25.47 -23.86 9.04
N PHE A 471 -25.62 -24.92 9.82
CA PHE A 471 -26.40 -26.09 9.45
C PHE A 471 -27.86 -25.92 9.90
N LEU A 472 -28.76 -26.00 8.93
CA LEU A 472 -30.21 -25.93 9.08
C LEU A 472 -30.85 -27.21 8.53
N PRO A 473 -32.02 -27.65 9.05
CA PRO A 473 -32.77 -28.73 8.42
C PRO A 473 -33.26 -28.31 7.02
N ALA A 474 -33.60 -29.28 6.17
CA ALA A 474 -34.01 -29.01 4.79
C ALA A 474 -35.28 -28.14 4.70
N SER A 475 -36.23 -28.36 5.60
CA SER A 475 -37.46 -27.56 5.70
C SER A 475 -38.09 -27.74 7.07
N ILE A 476 -39.04 -26.85 7.41
CA ILE A 476 -39.86 -26.98 8.62
C ILE A 476 -41.30 -27.21 8.22
N ASN A 477 -41.85 -28.34 8.66
CA ASN A 477 -43.27 -28.61 8.52
C ASN A 477 -44.05 -27.89 9.62
N ILE A 478 -44.70 -26.78 9.28
CA ILE A 478 -45.45 -25.99 10.27
C ILE A 478 -46.76 -26.64 10.76
N THR A 479 -47.16 -27.77 10.15
CA THR A 479 -48.37 -28.52 10.54
C THR A 479 -48.10 -29.57 11.62
N ALA A 480 -46.83 -29.91 11.89
CA ALA A 480 -46.44 -30.94 12.83
C ALA A 480 -45.52 -30.37 13.92
N PRO A 481 -46.06 -29.68 14.95
CA PRO A 481 -45.28 -29.13 16.06
C PRO A 481 -44.60 -30.25 16.88
N GLN A 482 -43.29 -30.11 17.12
CA GLN A 482 -42.43 -31.13 17.73
C GLN A 482 -41.86 -30.73 19.09
N CYS A 483 -42.00 -29.47 19.50
CA CYS A 483 -41.40 -28.95 20.73
C CYS A 483 -42.43 -28.33 21.67
N TYR A 484 -42.03 -28.18 22.92
CA TYR A 484 -42.79 -27.53 23.96
C TYR A 484 -42.12 -26.22 24.37
N ASP A 485 -42.89 -25.14 24.39
CA ASP A 485 -42.53 -23.87 25.02
C ASP A 485 -43.41 -23.70 26.27
N GLY A 486 -42.89 -24.11 27.42
CA GLY A 486 -43.68 -24.32 28.63
C GLY A 486 -44.73 -25.43 28.43
N GLN A 487 -46.01 -25.08 28.47
CA GLN A 487 -47.13 -26.01 28.21
C GLN A 487 -47.65 -25.98 26.75
N GLN A 488 -47.11 -25.10 25.90
CA GLN A 488 -47.61 -24.92 24.54
C GLN A 488 -46.80 -25.70 23.52
N LEU A 489 -47.50 -26.41 22.63
CA LEU A 489 -46.90 -27.12 21.50
C LEU A 489 -46.52 -26.12 20.39
N VAL A 490 -45.25 -26.08 20.00
CA VAL A 490 -44.69 -25.18 18.99
C VAL A 490 -43.83 -25.92 17.98
N ASN A 491 -43.70 -25.35 16.79
CA ASN A 491 -42.72 -25.82 15.80
C ASN A 491 -41.33 -25.33 16.21
N CYS A 492 -40.33 -26.16 16.03
CA CYS A 492 -38.96 -25.86 16.38
C CYS A 492 -38.01 -26.37 15.31
N LEU A 493 -36.80 -25.82 15.29
CA LEU A 493 -35.70 -26.32 14.49
C LEU A 493 -34.40 -26.30 15.29
N ASN A 494 -33.50 -27.20 14.94
CA ASN A 494 -32.13 -27.18 15.44
C ASN A 494 -31.26 -26.39 14.47
N VAL A 495 -30.57 -25.38 14.98
CA VAL A 495 -29.60 -24.56 14.24
C VAL A 495 -28.23 -24.89 14.82
N THR A 496 -27.33 -25.43 14.01
CA THR A 496 -25.95 -25.69 14.44
C THR A 496 -25.01 -24.72 13.76
N VAL A 497 -24.22 -23.99 14.53
CA VAL A 497 -23.22 -23.06 14.01
C VAL A 497 -21.85 -23.67 14.30
N CYS A 498 -21.08 -23.93 13.25
CA CYS A 498 -19.71 -24.40 13.34
C CYS A 498 -18.76 -23.30 12.89
N LEU A 499 -17.72 -23.09 13.66
CA LEU A 499 -16.65 -22.14 13.35
C LEU A 499 -15.31 -22.86 13.33
N ARG A 500 -14.48 -22.51 12.35
CA ARG A 500 -13.08 -22.95 12.24
C ARG A 500 -12.25 -21.75 11.80
N PHE A 501 -11.05 -21.58 12.35
CA PHE A 501 -10.16 -20.50 11.92
C PHE A 501 -8.83 -21.00 11.37
N SER A 502 -8.25 -20.19 10.50
CA SER A 502 -6.93 -20.35 9.91
C SER A 502 -6.26 -18.97 9.74
N GLY A 503 -4.95 -18.99 9.52
CA GLY A 503 -4.13 -17.81 9.27
C GLY A 503 -2.66 -18.16 9.30
N LYS A 504 -1.83 -17.27 8.78
CA LYS A 504 -0.37 -17.40 8.77
C LYS A 504 0.20 -16.78 10.04
N HIS A 505 1.07 -17.50 10.74
CA HIS A 505 1.70 -17.06 11.99
C HIS A 505 0.71 -16.48 13.04
N VAL A 506 -0.46 -17.09 13.17
CA VAL A 506 -1.48 -16.72 14.16
C VAL A 506 -1.26 -17.44 15.50
N PRO A 507 -1.74 -16.89 16.63
CA PRO A 507 -1.76 -17.59 17.90
C PRO A 507 -2.50 -18.93 17.80
N GLY A 508 -2.04 -19.94 18.55
CA GLY A 508 -2.63 -21.28 18.53
C GLY A 508 -4.08 -21.36 19.03
N GLU A 509 -4.51 -20.36 19.81
CA GLU A 509 -5.89 -20.22 20.29
C GLU A 509 -6.38 -18.78 20.13
N ILE A 510 -7.65 -18.62 19.75
CA ILE A 510 -8.31 -17.32 19.65
C ILE A 510 -9.70 -17.34 20.28
N GLY A 511 -10.06 -16.23 20.92
CA GLY A 511 -11.42 -15.94 21.33
C GLY A 511 -12.19 -15.27 20.20
N LEU A 512 -13.34 -15.83 19.83
CA LEU A 512 -14.32 -15.21 18.94
C LEU A 512 -15.64 -14.97 19.68
N ASN A 513 -16.24 -13.81 19.45
CA ASN A 513 -17.59 -13.51 19.86
C ASN A 513 -18.48 -13.57 18.62
N TYR A 514 -19.56 -14.35 18.63
CA TYR A 514 -20.52 -14.31 17.52
C TYR A 514 -21.95 -14.11 18.02
N VAL A 515 -22.75 -13.49 17.16
CA VAL A 515 -24.16 -13.20 17.37
C VAL A 515 -24.96 -13.89 16.28
N LEU A 516 -25.72 -14.90 16.67
CA LEU A 516 -26.66 -15.60 15.80
C LEU A 516 -28.01 -14.87 15.85
N THR A 517 -28.42 -14.27 14.74
CA THR A 517 -29.71 -13.58 14.58
C THR A 517 -30.67 -14.43 13.77
N ALA A 518 -31.89 -14.63 14.28
CA ALA A 518 -32.95 -15.33 13.56
C ALA A 518 -33.79 -14.34 12.72
N ASP A 519 -34.17 -14.77 11.51
CA ASP A 519 -35.05 -14.04 10.58
C ASP A 519 -34.57 -12.59 10.30
N VAL A 520 -33.27 -12.45 10.01
CA VAL A 520 -32.59 -11.15 9.88
C VAL A 520 -33.24 -10.25 8.83
N THR A 521 -33.74 -10.83 7.73
CA THR A 521 -34.39 -10.10 6.63
C THR A 521 -35.68 -9.40 7.07
N LYS A 522 -36.41 -9.95 8.05
CA LYS A 522 -37.58 -9.30 8.63
C LYS A 522 -37.18 -8.19 9.58
N LYS A 523 -36.16 -8.44 10.41
CA LYS A 523 -35.62 -7.46 11.36
C LYS A 523 -35.08 -6.21 10.64
N GLU A 524 -34.34 -6.38 9.54
CA GLU A 524 -33.83 -5.29 8.70
C GLU A 524 -34.96 -4.44 8.08
N LYS A 525 -36.12 -5.05 7.80
CA LYS A 525 -37.33 -4.37 7.29
C LYS A 525 -38.22 -3.79 8.41
N GLY A 526 -37.77 -3.82 9.67
CA GLY A 526 -38.56 -3.37 10.82
C GLY A 526 -39.79 -4.25 11.13
N GLN A 527 -39.83 -5.49 10.61
CA GLN A 527 -40.91 -6.44 10.82
C GLN A 527 -40.59 -7.38 11.98
N GLN A 528 -41.63 -7.91 12.64
CA GLN A 528 -41.43 -8.87 13.72
C GLN A 528 -40.86 -10.20 13.17
N PRO A 529 -39.80 -10.75 13.80
CA PRO A 529 -39.23 -12.03 13.40
C PRO A 529 -40.22 -13.17 13.65
N ARG A 530 -40.21 -14.17 12.76
CA ARG A 530 -41.07 -15.35 12.83
C ARG A 530 -40.51 -16.44 13.74
N VAL A 531 -39.21 -16.41 14.00
CA VAL A 531 -38.48 -17.38 14.81
C VAL A 531 -37.78 -16.67 15.95
N TYR A 532 -37.69 -17.33 17.10
CA TYR A 532 -37.00 -16.85 18.29
C TYR A 532 -36.25 -17.98 18.99
N PHE A 533 -35.23 -17.64 19.76
CA PHE A 533 -34.52 -18.55 20.64
C PHE A 533 -35.10 -18.46 22.06
N VAL A 534 -34.97 -19.54 22.81
CA VAL A 534 -35.38 -19.61 24.22
C VAL A 534 -34.14 -19.81 25.08
N SER A 535 -33.89 -18.84 25.97
CA SER A 535 -32.91 -18.89 27.05
C SER A 535 -33.69 -18.76 28.37
N PRO A 536 -33.29 -19.37 29.50
CA PRO A 536 -34.18 -19.59 30.64
C PRO A 536 -34.97 -18.33 31.07
N GLY A 537 -36.24 -18.26 30.69
CA GLY A 537 -37.19 -17.19 31.04
C GLY A 537 -37.37 -16.04 30.02
N GLU A 538 -36.59 -15.97 28.93
CA GLU A 538 -36.64 -14.85 27.98
C GLU A 538 -36.65 -15.30 26.51
N THR A 539 -37.57 -14.73 25.71
CA THR A 539 -37.62 -14.96 24.25
C THR A 539 -36.67 -13.98 23.55
N MET A 540 -35.63 -14.50 22.91
CA MET A 540 -34.60 -13.67 22.29
C MET A 540 -34.65 -13.80 20.76
N GLY A 541 -34.54 -12.69 20.03
CA GLY A 541 -34.41 -12.70 18.56
C GLY A 541 -32.98 -12.95 18.07
N GLN A 542 -32.01 -12.92 18.99
CA GLN A 542 -30.60 -13.13 18.73
C GLN A 542 -29.94 -13.77 19.96
N VAL A 543 -28.92 -14.59 19.75
CA VAL A 543 -28.10 -15.19 20.81
C VAL A 543 -26.65 -14.79 20.58
N SER A 544 -25.97 -14.40 21.65
CA SER A 544 -24.56 -14.02 21.64
C SER A 544 -23.77 -15.08 22.38
N GLU A 545 -22.71 -15.61 21.76
CA GLU A 545 -21.81 -16.57 22.40
C GLU A 545 -20.35 -16.14 22.31
N LYS A 546 -19.58 -16.61 23.30
CA LYS A 546 -18.12 -16.48 23.33
C LYS A 546 -17.51 -17.86 23.12
N MET A 547 -16.71 -18.01 22.07
CA MET A 547 -16.11 -19.26 21.69
C MET A 547 -14.59 -19.15 21.67
N GLN A 548 -13.91 -19.99 22.45
CA GLN A 548 -12.49 -20.25 22.27
C GLN A 548 -12.32 -21.32 21.20
N LEU A 549 -11.53 -20.99 20.18
CA LEU A 549 -11.17 -21.87 19.07
C LEU A 549 -9.67 -22.19 19.12
N SER A 550 -9.32 -23.43 18.80
CA SER A 550 -7.94 -23.86 18.56
C SER A 550 -7.64 -23.91 17.06
N TYR A 551 -6.39 -23.67 16.68
CA TYR A 551 -5.98 -23.58 15.28
C TYR A 551 -6.43 -24.79 14.45
N MET A 552 -7.10 -24.53 13.32
CA MET A 552 -7.68 -25.54 12.41
C MET A 552 -8.71 -26.50 13.01
N ALA A 553 -9.04 -26.38 14.31
CA ALA A 553 -10.07 -27.19 14.95
C ALA A 553 -11.45 -26.57 14.70
N GLU A 554 -12.40 -27.39 14.27
CA GLU A 554 -13.80 -26.99 14.15
C GLU A 554 -14.49 -27.14 15.51
N LYS A 555 -15.25 -26.12 15.90
CA LYS A 555 -16.10 -26.16 17.08
C LYS A 555 -17.52 -25.73 16.72
N CYS A 556 -18.49 -26.51 17.18
CA CYS A 556 -19.89 -26.34 16.85
C CYS A 556 -20.74 -26.14 18.10
N GLU A 557 -21.67 -25.20 18.04
CA GLU A 557 -22.70 -24.99 19.06
C GLU A 557 -24.09 -25.21 18.46
N ARG A 558 -24.98 -25.79 19.27
CA ARG A 558 -26.32 -26.19 18.84
C ARG A 558 -27.36 -25.36 19.57
N TYR A 559 -28.24 -24.74 18.80
CA TYR A 559 -29.36 -23.94 19.30
C TYR A 559 -30.68 -24.53 18.87
N GLN A 560 -31.66 -24.41 19.75
CA GLN A 560 -33.05 -24.73 19.43
C GLN A 560 -33.82 -23.43 19.23
N ALA A 561 -34.40 -23.28 18.04
CA ALA A 561 -35.15 -22.10 17.65
C ALA A 561 -36.63 -22.45 17.49
N HIS A 562 -37.52 -21.65 18.06
CA HIS A 562 -38.97 -21.84 18.03
C HIS A 562 -39.63 -20.92 17.01
N VAL A 563 -40.62 -21.45 16.28
CA VAL A 563 -41.40 -20.71 15.30
C VAL A 563 -42.70 -20.22 15.95
N LYS A 564 -43.03 -18.94 15.77
CA LYS A 564 -44.27 -18.36 16.26
C LYS A 564 -45.49 -19.10 15.70
N ARG A 565 -46.57 -19.24 16.48
CA ARG A 565 -47.79 -19.95 16.04
C ARG A 565 -48.52 -19.29 14.87
N ARG A 566 -48.51 -17.95 14.80
CA ARG A 566 -49.21 -17.17 13.76
C ARG A 566 -48.22 -16.54 12.80
N VAL A 567 -47.67 -17.35 11.90
CA VAL A 567 -46.85 -16.86 10.78
C VAL A 567 -47.76 -16.55 9.58
N LYS A 568 -47.90 -15.27 9.24
CA LYS A 568 -48.64 -14.83 8.03
C LYS A 568 -47.82 -15.08 6.76
N ASP A 569 -46.50 -14.88 6.84
CA ASP A 569 -45.58 -15.01 5.73
C ASP A 569 -44.85 -16.36 5.77
N VAL A 570 -45.39 -17.32 5.01
CA VAL A 570 -44.87 -18.69 4.86
C VAL A 570 -44.09 -18.90 3.56
N ILE A 571 -44.05 -17.90 2.67
CA ILE A 571 -43.41 -18.01 1.35
C ILE A 571 -41.95 -17.59 1.43
N ASN A 572 -41.67 -16.47 2.09
CA ASN A 572 -40.30 -15.96 2.17
C ASN A 572 -39.44 -16.87 3.07
N PRO A 573 -38.20 -17.19 2.67
CA PRO A 573 -37.31 -18.00 3.49
C PRO A 573 -36.98 -17.28 4.81
N ILE A 574 -36.70 -18.06 5.85
CA ILE A 574 -36.20 -17.58 7.14
C ILE A 574 -34.68 -17.59 7.05
N VAL A 575 -34.07 -16.42 7.18
CA VAL A 575 -32.62 -16.25 7.07
C VAL A 575 -32.00 -16.15 8.46
N PHE A 576 -31.08 -17.05 8.76
CA PHE A 576 -30.21 -16.99 9.93
C PHE A 576 -28.90 -16.32 9.55
N GLU A 577 -28.45 -15.37 10.37
CA GLU A 577 -27.17 -14.68 10.21
C GLU A 577 -26.31 -14.92 11.44
N ALA A 578 -25.09 -15.44 11.26
CA ALA A 578 -24.07 -15.50 12.29
C ALA A 578 -23.02 -14.41 12.03
N ALA A 579 -23.12 -13.29 12.73
CA ALA A 579 -22.14 -12.21 12.68
C ALA A 579 -21.06 -12.44 13.75
N TYR A 580 -19.79 -12.23 13.42
CA TYR A 580 -18.69 -12.57 14.34
C TYR A 580 -17.67 -11.43 14.47
N SER A 581 -16.99 -11.39 15.61
CA SER A 581 -15.93 -10.44 15.94
C SER A 581 -14.85 -11.09 16.80
N LEU A 582 -13.65 -10.52 16.79
CA LEU A 582 -12.55 -10.96 17.65
C LEU A 582 -12.83 -10.63 19.11
N GLY A 583 -12.82 -11.65 19.97
CA GLY A 583 -12.91 -11.53 21.42
C GLY A 583 -11.55 -11.27 22.07
N ASP A 584 -11.50 -11.52 23.38
CA ASP A 584 -10.25 -11.46 24.16
C ASP A 584 -9.36 -12.65 23.78
N HIS A 585 -8.11 -12.35 23.48
CA HIS A 585 -7.09 -13.32 23.07
C HIS A 585 -5.83 -13.04 23.88
N VAL A 586 -5.19 -14.10 24.36
CA VAL A 586 -3.99 -14.01 25.20
C VAL A 586 -2.82 -13.65 24.29
N MET A 587 -2.47 -12.37 24.26
CA MET A 587 -1.22 -11.92 23.65
C MET A 587 -0.10 -12.14 24.67
N GLY A 588 1.00 -12.78 24.25
CA GLY A 588 2.16 -12.96 25.11
C GLY A 588 2.60 -11.62 25.72
N THR A 589 2.69 -11.56 27.04
CA THR A 589 3.07 -10.37 27.83
C THR A 589 4.58 -10.13 27.82
N GLU A 590 5.29 -10.55 26.77
CA GLU A 590 6.72 -10.31 26.70
C GLU A 590 6.96 -8.82 26.45
N GLU A 591 7.73 -8.18 27.34
CA GLU A 591 8.29 -6.84 27.15
C GLU A 591 9.35 -6.86 26.04
N LYS A 592 8.93 -7.19 24.82
CA LYS A 592 9.73 -7.06 23.61
C LYS A 592 9.67 -5.62 23.12
N GLU A 593 10.78 -5.13 22.59
CA GLU A 593 10.89 -3.80 21.98
C GLU A 593 9.84 -3.56 20.88
N LEU A 594 9.45 -4.64 20.19
CA LEU A 594 8.31 -4.69 19.27
C LEU A 594 7.34 -5.75 19.78
N PRO A 595 6.30 -5.35 20.53
CA PRO A 595 5.33 -6.32 21.05
C PRO A 595 4.47 -6.87 19.91
N PRO A 596 4.00 -8.12 20.02
CA PRO A 596 3.12 -8.73 19.04
C PRO A 596 1.83 -7.91 18.91
N LEU A 597 1.30 -7.86 17.69
CA LEU A 597 0.10 -7.09 17.36
C LEU A 597 -1.16 -7.95 17.46
N ARG A 598 -2.25 -7.34 17.93
CA ARG A 598 -3.57 -7.97 17.94
C ARG A 598 -3.95 -8.37 16.51
N PRO A 599 -4.26 -9.65 16.25
CA PRO A 599 -4.73 -10.09 14.95
C PRO A 599 -6.01 -9.37 14.52
N ILE A 600 -6.32 -9.44 13.22
CA ILE A 600 -7.52 -8.85 12.64
C ILE A 600 -8.26 -9.89 11.78
N LEU A 601 -9.57 -9.75 11.67
CA LEU A 601 -10.38 -10.60 10.79
C LEU A 601 -10.17 -10.15 9.35
N ARG A 602 -10.05 -11.12 8.43
CA ARG A 602 -9.91 -10.85 7.00
C ARG A 602 -11.05 -9.99 6.48
N TRP A 603 -10.70 -8.92 5.78
CA TRP A 603 -11.65 -8.05 5.11
C TRP A 603 -12.15 -8.71 3.81
N LYS A 604 -13.46 -8.60 3.53
CA LYS A 604 -14.06 -9.14 2.29
C LYS A 604 -14.83 -8.04 1.56
N LYS A 605 -14.14 -7.12 0.86
CA LYS A 605 -14.73 -6.18 -0.12
C LYS A 605 -16.05 -5.52 0.31
N GLY A 606 -16.08 -4.95 1.52
CA GLY A 606 -17.27 -4.28 2.07
C GLY A 606 -18.42 -5.22 2.51
N GLN A 607 -18.22 -6.54 2.48
CA GLN A 607 -19.15 -7.49 3.08
C GLN A 607 -19.09 -7.40 4.60
N LYS A 608 -20.27 -7.50 5.21
CA LYS A 608 -20.40 -7.67 6.66
C LYS A 608 -19.69 -8.96 7.07
N ILE A 609 -18.96 -8.92 8.18
CA ILE A 609 -18.31 -10.10 8.80
C ILE A 609 -19.42 -10.99 9.41
N ALA A 610 -20.15 -11.68 8.52
CA ALA A 610 -21.30 -12.48 8.86
C ALA A 610 -21.57 -13.54 7.79
N GLN A 611 -21.97 -14.73 8.22
CA GLN A 611 -22.45 -15.79 7.34
C GLN A 611 -23.96 -15.88 7.41
N LYS A 612 -24.62 -16.10 6.26
CA LYS A 612 -26.06 -16.34 6.18
C LYS A 612 -26.36 -17.75 5.67
N ASN A 613 -27.40 -18.37 6.21
CA ASN A 613 -28.06 -19.52 5.61
C ASN A 613 -29.58 -19.37 5.79
N GLN A 614 -30.37 -20.07 4.97
CA GLN A 614 -31.80 -19.90 4.93
C GLN A 614 -32.56 -21.22 4.90
N ILE A 615 -33.79 -21.18 5.40
CA ILE A 615 -34.71 -22.33 5.43
C ILE A 615 -36.12 -21.90 5.01
N ILE A 616 -36.86 -22.82 4.38
CA ILE A 616 -38.24 -22.60 3.95
C ILE A 616 -39.24 -23.28 4.89
N LEU A 617 -40.41 -22.67 5.01
CA LEU A 617 -41.56 -23.24 5.71
C LEU A 617 -42.41 -24.02 4.71
N VAL A 618 -42.78 -25.25 5.06
CA VAL A 618 -43.63 -26.11 4.23
C VAL A 618 -44.93 -26.40 4.96
N LYS A 619 -46.05 -26.25 4.25
CA LYS A 619 -47.35 -26.81 4.65
C LYS A 619 -47.51 -28.15 3.95
N CYS A 620 -48.03 -29.16 4.65
CA CYS A 620 -48.18 -30.54 4.19
C CYS A 620 -49.20 -30.73 3.04
N LEU A 621 -49.19 -29.85 2.04
CA LEU A 621 -50.12 -29.83 0.90
C LEU A 621 -49.42 -29.80 -0.46
N VAL A 622 -48.11 -30.11 -0.51
CA VAL A 622 -47.40 -30.37 -1.77
C VAL A 622 -46.58 -31.65 -1.64
N GLN A 623 -47.27 -32.78 -1.49
CA GLN A 623 -46.69 -34.12 -1.65
C GLN A 623 -47.18 -34.79 -2.95
N TRP A 624 -47.77 -34.02 -3.86
CA TRP A 624 -48.46 -34.53 -5.07
C TRP A 624 -47.95 -33.97 -6.42
N LEU A 625 -46.87 -33.17 -6.47
CA LEU A 625 -46.42 -32.54 -7.72
C LEU A 625 -44.92 -32.71 -8.07
N THR A 626 -44.27 -33.76 -7.59
CA THR A 626 -42.99 -34.23 -8.15
C THR A 626 -43.01 -35.74 -8.36
N GLY A 627 -44.03 -36.19 -9.10
CA GLY A 627 -44.19 -37.57 -9.53
C GLY A 627 -44.62 -37.62 -11.00
N THR A 628 -43.73 -37.18 -11.90
CA THR A 628 -43.61 -37.61 -13.31
C THR A 628 -42.21 -37.30 -13.79
#